data_AF-A0A6N7Q4M7-F1
#
_entry.id   AF-A0A6N7Q4M7-F1
#
_cell.length_a   1.000
_cell.length_b   1.000
_cell.length_c   1.000
_cell.angle_alpha   90.00
_cell.angle_beta   90.00
_cell.angle_gamma   90.00
#
_symmetry.space_group_name_H-M   'P 1'
#
loop_
_entity.id
_entity.type
_entity.pdbx_description
1 polymer ?
#
loop_
_entity_poly.entity_id
_entity_poly.type
_entity_poly.pdbx_seq_one_letter_code
_entity_poly.pdbx_strand_id
1 'polypeptide(L)' 'MAIDSLADVALKARETPEDASELRCDACSEPIEGEPAGRGLYVWTRGDEVRYEEPPLCVLCATAIGITALATWSVEEEEG' A
#
# COMPACT_ATOMS: atom_id res chain seq x y z
N MET A 1 -25.35 -4.41 -35.42
CA MET A 1 -23.96 -4.61 -34.97
C MET A 1 -23.51 -3.36 -34.19
N ALA A 2 -24.07 -3.17 -32.99
CA ALA A 2 -23.80 -2.02 -32.10
C ALA A 2 -23.54 -2.45 -30.65
N ILE A 3 -23.75 -3.74 -30.36
CA ILE A 3 -23.50 -4.38 -29.06
C ILE A 3 -22.00 -4.46 -28.75
N ASP A 4 -21.15 -4.63 -29.77
CA ASP A 4 -19.69 -4.73 -29.59
C ASP A 4 -19.10 -3.40 -29.08
N SER A 5 -19.56 -2.27 -29.61
CA SER A 5 -19.07 -0.95 -29.18
C SER A 5 -19.45 -0.61 -27.74
N LEU A 6 -20.64 -1.03 -27.28
CA LEU A 6 -21.06 -0.83 -25.88
C LEU A 6 -20.29 -1.74 -24.94
N ALA A 7 -19.96 -2.97 -25.37
CA ALA A 7 -19.12 -3.89 -24.61
C ALA A 7 -17.68 -3.35 -24.46
N ASP A 8 -17.10 -2.79 -25.53
CA ASP A 8 -15.76 -2.20 -25.51
C ASP A 8 -15.69 -0.94 -24.62
N VAL A 9 -16.70 -0.08 -24.68
CA VAL A 9 -16.79 1.11 -23.81
C VAL A 9 -16.95 0.68 -22.35
N ALA A 10 -17.77 -0.35 -22.09
CA ALA A 10 -17.94 -0.88 -20.75
C ALA A 10 -16.68 -1.57 -20.22
N LEU A 11 -15.81 -2.13 -21.07
CA LEU A 11 -14.51 -2.69 -20.68
C LEU A 11 -13.50 -1.59 -20.34
N LYS A 12 -13.42 -0.55 -21.19
CA LYS A 12 -12.53 0.60 -20.96
C LYS A 12 -12.90 1.42 -19.73
N ALA A 13 -14.19 1.54 -19.41
CA ALA A 13 -14.65 2.23 -18.22
C ALA A 13 -14.24 1.54 -16.91
N ARG A 14 -14.02 0.21 -16.93
CA ARG A 14 -13.45 -0.55 -15.78
C ARG A 14 -11.94 -0.41 -15.70
N GLU A 15 -11.29 -0.26 -16.85
CA GLU A 15 -9.84 -0.13 -16.98
C GLU A 15 -9.33 1.29 -16.74
N THR A 16 -10.23 2.28 -16.68
CA THR A 16 -9.85 3.65 -16.38
C THR A 16 -9.87 3.81 -14.86
N PRO A 17 -8.72 3.88 -14.17
CA PRO A 17 -8.71 4.23 -12.76
C PRO A 17 -9.18 5.68 -12.66
N GLU A 18 -10.45 5.84 -12.35
CA GLU A 18 -11.07 7.12 -12.05
C GLU A 18 -10.40 7.64 -10.77
N ASP A 19 -9.53 8.64 -10.95
CA ASP A 19 -8.84 9.37 -9.88
C ASP A 19 -7.77 8.61 -9.07
N ALA A 20 -6.92 7.82 -9.74
CA ALA A 20 -5.66 7.36 -9.14
C ALA A 20 -4.68 8.55 -9.05
N SER A 21 -4.76 9.32 -7.95
CA SER A 21 -3.57 10.03 -7.47
C SER A 21 -2.43 9.01 -7.49
N GLU A 22 -1.32 9.33 -8.18
CA GLU A 22 -0.18 8.42 -8.36
C GLU A 22 0.15 7.74 -7.03
N LEU A 23 -0.05 6.41 -6.98
CA LEU A 23 0.18 5.62 -5.79
C LEU A 23 1.68 5.69 -5.50
N ARG A 24 2.07 6.30 -4.39
CA ARG A 24 3.48 6.53 -4.04
C ARG A 24 3.83 5.82 -2.74
N CYS A 25 5.02 5.25 -2.70
CA CYS A 25 5.57 4.66 -1.49
C CYS A 25 5.70 5.72 -0.40
N ASP A 26 5.13 5.47 0.76
CA ASP A 26 5.20 6.40 1.88
C ASP A 26 6.64 6.60 2.39
N ALA A 27 7.47 5.57 2.29
CA ALA A 27 8.85 5.60 2.79
C ALA A 27 9.84 6.30 1.84
N CYS A 28 9.76 6.07 0.53
CA CYS A 28 10.73 6.62 -0.44
C CYS A 28 10.11 7.60 -1.45
N SER A 29 8.80 7.82 -1.40
CA SER A 29 8.04 8.68 -2.33
C SER A 29 8.05 8.24 -3.81
N GLU A 30 8.69 7.12 -4.15
CA GLU A 30 8.69 6.57 -5.51
C GLU A 30 7.29 6.07 -5.91
N PRO A 31 6.91 6.20 -7.20
CA PRO A 31 5.66 5.64 -7.69
C PRO A 31 5.64 4.11 -7.56
N ILE A 32 4.47 3.57 -7.25
CA ILE A 32 4.17 2.15 -7.18
C ILE A 32 3.36 1.79 -8.42
N GLU A 33 3.91 0.89 -9.25
CA GLU A 33 3.18 0.29 -10.36
C GLU A 33 2.33 -0.89 -9.85
N GLY A 34 1.02 -0.82 -10.05
CA GLY A 34 0.09 -1.86 -9.61
C GLY A 34 -0.21 -1.80 -8.10
N GLU A 35 -0.20 -2.96 -7.43
CA GLU A 35 -0.56 -3.06 -6.01
C GLU A 35 0.65 -2.84 -5.09
N PRO A 36 0.47 -2.23 -3.91
CA PRO A 36 1.51 -2.16 -2.88
C PRO A 36 1.98 -3.56 -2.47
N ALA A 37 3.30 -3.74 -2.36
CA ALA A 37 3.88 -4.99 -1.87
C ALA A 37 3.70 -5.19 -0.35
N GLY A 38 3.40 -4.10 0.36
CA GLY A 38 3.10 -4.08 1.78
C GLY A 38 2.51 -2.73 2.18
N ARG A 39 2.15 -2.60 3.46
CA ARG A 39 1.66 -1.36 4.05
C ARG A 39 2.41 -1.06 5.34
N GLY A 40 2.65 0.22 5.58
CA GLY A 40 3.05 0.72 6.89
C GLY A 40 1.84 0.76 7.83
N LEU A 41 2.06 1.21 9.07
CA LEU A 41 0.99 1.44 10.02
C LEU A 41 1.27 2.70 10.84
N TYR A 42 0.44 3.73 10.65
CA TYR A 42 0.35 4.85 11.58
C TYR A 42 -0.80 4.62 12.53
N VAL A 43 -0.53 4.73 13.83
CA VAL A 43 -1.54 4.66 14.89
C VAL A 43 -1.53 5.97 15.63
N TRP A 44 -2.69 6.59 15.77
CA TRP A 44 -2.84 7.73 16.66
C TRP A 44 -4.01 7.54 17.59
N THR A 45 -3.83 8.08 18.79
CA THR A 45 -4.82 8.00 19.87
C THR A 45 -5.19 9.40 20.33
N ARG A 46 -6.46 9.63 20.61
CA ARG A 46 -6.97 10.90 21.16
C ARG A 46 -8.13 10.61 22.12
N GLY A 47 -7.86 10.69 23.43
CA GLY A 47 -8.81 10.24 24.43
C GLY A 47 -9.12 8.75 24.21
N ASP A 48 -10.40 8.43 24.01
CA ASP A 48 -10.85 7.07 23.74
C ASP A 48 -10.83 6.70 22.24
N GLU A 49 -10.45 7.64 21.37
CA GLU A 49 -10.36 7.38 19.93
C GLU A 49 -9.00 6.77 19.58
N VAL A 50 -9.03 5.67 18.82
CA VAL A 50 -7.87 5.07 18.17
C VAL A 50 -8.14 5.02 16.68
N ARG A 51 -7.20 5.51 15.87
CA ARG A 51 -7.28 5.41 14.42
C ARG A 51 -6.00 4.82 13.85
N TYR A 52 -6.19 4.16 12.72
CA TYR A 52 -5.17 3.44 11.98
C TYR A 52 -5.13 3.95 10.54
N GLU A 53 -3.95 4.26 10.03
CA GLU A 53 -3.68 4.46 8.61
C GLU A 53 -2.67 3.42 8.14
N GLU A 54 -2.96 2.79 7.00
CA GLU A 54 -2.12 1.76 6.39
C GLU A 54 -1.55 2.25 5.06
N PRO A 55 -0.56 3.18 5.09
CA PRO A 55 -0.02 3.78 3.88
C PRO A 55 0.75 2.74 3.04
N PRO A 56 0.71 2.85 1.69
CA PRO A 56 1.30 1.88 0.79
C PRO A 56 2.83 1.94 0.78
N LEU A 57 3.48 0.78 0.63
CA LEU A 57 4.93 0.64 0.49
C LEU A 57 5.28 -0.10 -0.81
N CYS A 58 6.37 0.34 -1.46
CA CYS A 58 6.95 -0.39 -2.59
C CYS A 58 7.64 -1.67 -2.10
N VAL A 59 7.95 -2.59 -3.03
CA VAL A 59 8.59 -3.88 -2.72
C VAL A 59 9.90 -3.74 -1.95
N LEU A 60 10.72 -2.73 -2.28
CA LEU A 60 12.00 -2.51 -1.62
C LEU A 60 11.81 -2.07 -0.18
N CYS A 61 10.95 -1.06 0.07
CA CYS A 61 10.71 -0.54 1.41
C CYS A 61 9.96 -1.55 2.30
N ALA A 62 8.92 -2.21 1.77
CA ALA A 62 8.18 -3.22 2.52
C ALA A 62 9.10 -4.37 2.99
N THR A 63 9.96 -4.86 2.10
CA THR A 63 10.91 -5.93 2.42
C THR A 63 11.97 -5.47 3.43
N ALA A 64 12.58 -4.30 3.20
CA ALA A 64 13.61 -3.78 4.10
C ALA A 64 13.07 -3.57 5.52
N ILE A 65 11.91 -2.91 5.64
CA ILE A 65 11.26 -2.66 6.93
C ILE A 65 10.90 -3.99 7.61
N GLY A 66 10.29 -4.93 6.88
CA GLY A 66 9.88 -6.22 7.43
C GLY A 66 11.06 -7.04 7.95
N ILE A 67 12.16 -7.11 7.19
CA ILE A 67 13.38 -7.84 7.61
C ILE A 67 14.02 -7.16 8.83
N THR A 68 14.12 -5.82 8.83
CA THR A 68 14.70 -5.10 9.97
C THR A 68 13.86 -5.29 11.23
N ALA A 69 12.53 -5.20 11.15
CA ALA A 69 11.65 -5.42 12.29
C ALA A 69 11.79 -6.84 12.87
N LEU A 70 11.83 -7.86 12.01
CA LEU A 70 12.05 -9.25 12.43
C LEU A 70 13.42 -9.43 13.10
N ALA A 71 14.48 -8.84 12.53
CA ALA A 71 15.81 -8.94 13.09
C ALA A 71 15.92 -8.26 14.46
N THR A 72 15.31 -7.08 14.62
CA THR A 72 15.25 -6.38 15.91
C THR A 72 14.51 -7.21 16.96
N TRP A 73 13.34 -7.77 16.60
CA TRP A 73 12.59 -8.62 17.51
C TRP A 73 13.41 -9.83 17.98
N SER A 74 14.11 -10.51 17.08
CA SER A 74 14.96 -11.65 17.45
C SER A 74 16.10 -11.26 18.40
N VAL A 75 16.66 -10.05 18.29
CA VAL A 75 17.67 -9.54 19.22
C VAL A 75 17.08 -9.27 20.60
N GLU A 76 15.88 -8.65 20.66
CA GLU A 76 15.19 -8.36 21.92
C GLU A 76 14.85 -9.63 22.71
N GLU A 77 14.57 -10.75 22.03
CA GLU A 77 14.30 -12.05 22.67
C GLU A 77 15.55 -12.75 23.22
N GLU A 78 16.76 -12.48 22.69
CA GLU A 78 18.01 -13.07 23.19
C GLU A 78 18.59 -12.34 24.42
N GLU A 79 18.15 -11.11 24.68
CA GLU A 79 18.61 -10.27 25.81
C GLU A 79 17.65 -10.30 27.03
N GLY A 80 16.61 -11.14 26.98
CA GLY A 80 15.56 -11.30 28.01
C GLY A 80 15.70 -12.53 28.92
#